data_AF-A0A957WZB8-F1
#
_entry.id   AF-A0A957WZB8-F1
#
_cell.length_a   1.000
_cell.length_b   1.000
_cell.length_c   1.000
_cell.angle_alpha   90.00
_cell.angle_beta   90.00
_cell.angle_gamma   90.00
#
_symmetry.space_group_name_H-M   'P 1'
#
loop_
_entity.id
_entity.type
_entity.pdbx_description
1 polymer ?
#
loop_
_entity_poly.entity_id
_entity_poly.type
_entity_poly.pdbx_seq_one_letter_code
_entity_poly.pdbx_strand_id
1 'polypeptide(L)'
;VYHMGHGNVGTLQSMTREYLFALADRLAHVRISDNDGQTNAYLPLGAPASGGLDLRRDLQTLRSFRYDGTLALQIAGARRWAQGSATYLRELWDAAG
;
A
#
# COMPACT_ATOMS: atom_id res chain seq x y z
N VAL A 1 10.76 -7.17 4.33
CA VAL A 1 10.11 -5.95 3.78
C VAL A 1 9.07 -6.40 2.76
N TYR A 2 7.84 -5.93 2.87
CA TYR A 2 6.76 -6.20 1.92
C TYR A 2 6.43 -4.93 1.12
N HIS A 3 6.03 -5.07 -0.15
CA HIS A 3 5.58 -3.96 -0.98
C HIS A 3 4.12 -4.18 -1.40
N MET A 4 3.21 -3.37 -0.86
CA MET A 4 1.76 -3.50 -1.05
C MET A 4 1.36 -3.47 -2.53
N GLY A 5 1.92 -2.53 -3.29
CA GLY A 5 1.68 -2.45 -4.74
C GLY A 5 2.01 -3.75 -5.49
N HIS A 6 3.08 -4.47 -5.11
CA HIS A 6 3.45 -5.71 -5.79
C HIS A 6 2.42 -6.83 -5.53
N GLY A 7 1.77 -6.81 -4.37
CA GLY A 7 0.71 -7.75 -4.02
C GLY A 7 -0.63 -7.50 -4.74
N ASN A 8 -0.72 -6.47 -5.59
CA ASN A 8 -1.92 -6.13 -6.36
C ASN A 8 -1.80 -6.46 -7.86
N VAL A 9 -0.57 -6.71 -8.35
CA VAL A 9 -0.32 -6.95 -9.77
C VAL A 9 -0.67 -8.38 -10.14
N GLY A 10 -1.48 -8.56 -11.19
CA GLY A 10 -1.87 -9.88 -11.71
C GLY A 10 -2.75 -10.68 -10.75
N THR A 11 -3.37 -10.02 -9.78
CA THR A 11 -4.19 -10.66 -8.73
C THR A 11 -5.62 -10.16 -8.79
N LEU A 12 -6.58 -11.02 -8.43
CA LEU A 12 -8.00 -10.63 -8.33
C LEU A 12 -8.29 -9.74 -7.11
N GLN A 13 -7.43 -9.80 -6.08
CA GLN A 13 -7.50 -8.98 -4.88
C GLN A 13 -6.09 -8.80 -4.31
N SER A 14 -5.89 -7.74 -3.53
CA SER A 14 -4.66 -7.50 -2.78
C SER A 14 -4.23 -8.73 -1.97
N MET A 15 -2.95 -9.08 -2.10
CA MET A 15 -2.30 -10.16 -1.35
C MET A 15 -1.75 -9.71 0.01
N THR A 16 -2.11 -8.52 0.46
CA THR A 16 -1.59 -7.94 1.70
C THR A 16 -1.81 -8.87 2.89
N ARG A 17 -3.01 -9.43 3.05
CA ARG A 17 -3.31 -10.33 4.18
C ARG A 17 -2.43 -11.58 4.18
N GLU A 18 -2.24 -12.18 3.01
CA GLU A 18 -1.45 -13.38 2.79
C GLU A 18 0.02 -13.13 3.12
N TYR A 19 0.57 -11.99 2.68
CA TYR A 19 1.94 -11.59 3.03
C TYR A 19 2.10 -11.27 4.51
N LEU A 20 1.12 -10.61 5.14
CA LEU A 20 1.16 -10.35 6.59
C LEU A 20 1.19 -11.67 7.38
N PHE A 21 0.39 -12.66 6.98
CA PHE A 21 0.44 -13.99 7.61
C PHE A 21 1.78 -14.70 7.36
N ALA A 22 2.27 -14.70 6.12
CA ALA A 22 3.51 -15.40 5.78
C ALA A 22 4.77 -14.76 6.39
N LEU A 23 4.73 -13.45 6.63
CA LEU A 23 5.87 -12.68 7.14
C LEU A 23 5.72 -12.29 8.62
N ALA A 24 4.62 -12.66 9.28
CA ALA A 24 4.19 -12.25 10.62
C ALA A 24 5.29 -11.63 11.52
N ASP A 25 6.19 -12.45 12.05
CA ASP A 25 7.24 -12.09 13.01
C ASP A 25 8.49 -11.45 12.36
N ARG A 26 8.57 -11.46 11.03
CA ARG A 26 9.71 -11.00 10.22
C ARG A 26 9.40 -9.73 9.42
N LEU A 27 8.17 -9.22 9.50
CA LEU A 27 7.74 -8.05 8.75
C LEU A 27 8.25 -6.76 9.41
N ALA A 28 9.44 -6.33 9.00
CA ALA A 28 10.04 -5.10 9.54
C ALA A 28 9.49 -3.80 8.92
N HIS A 29 9.18 -3.82 7.62
CA HIS A 29 8.78 -2.61 6.88
C HIS A 29 7.77 -2.93 5.77
N VAL A 30 6.84 -2.01 5.56
CA VAL A 30 5.89 -2.01 4.45
C VAL A 30 6.17 -0.80 3.55
N ARG A 31 6.30 -1.07 2.26
CA ARG A 31 6.40 -0.07 1.21
C ARG A 31 5.10 0.01 0.44
N ILE A 32 4.72 1.22 0.03
CA ILE A 32 3.45 1.48 -0.64
C ILE A 32 3.68 2.35 -1.88
N SER A 33 3.09 1.90 -2.98
CA SER A 33 2.87 2.64 -4.22
C SER A 33 1.61 2.06 -4.86
N ASP A 34 0.97 2.81 -5.73
CA ASP A 34 -0.17 2.29 -6.49
C ASP A 34 0.28 1.68 -7.83
N ASN A 35 -0.67 1.03 -8.50
CA ASN A 35 -0.55 0.53 -9.87
C ASN A 35 -1.92 0.31 -10.50
N ASP A 36 -1.99 -0.09 -11.76
CA ASP A 36 -3.23 -0.41 -12.48
C ASP A 36 -3.60 -1.91 -12.41
N GLY A 37 -2.96 -2.67 -11.51
CA GLY A 37 -3.11 -4.12 -11.40
C GLY A 37 -2.38 -4.91 -12.48
N GLN A 38 -1.75 -4.26 -13.47
CA GLN A 38 -1.03 -4.93 -14.56
C GLN A 38 0.50 -4.85 -14.39
N THR A 39 1.02 -3.72 -13.90
CA THR A 39 2.46 -3.51 -13.77
C THR A 39 2.83 -2.78 -12.49
N ASN A 40 4.06 -2.98 -11.99
CA ASN A 40 4.57 -2.20 -10.86
C ASN A 40 4.99 -0.80 -11.32
N ALA A 41 4.01 0.07 -11.54
CA ALA A 41 4.22 1.40 -12.12
C ALA A 41 4.63 2.48 -11.10
N TYR A 42 4.66 2.16 -9.79
CA TYR A 42 5.00 3.09 -8.71
C TYR A 42 4.17 4.38 -8.75
N LEU A 43 2.88 4.26 -9.06
CA LEU A 43 1.99 5.39 -9.24
C LEU A 43 1.68 6.07 -7.90
N PRO A 44 1.34 7.38 -7.92
CA PRO A 44 0.79 8.05 -6.75
C PRO A 44 -0.46 7.33 -6.24
N LEU A 45 -0.66 7.34 -4.92
CA LEU A 45 -1.80 6.65 -4.31
C LEU A 45 -3.13 7.23 -4.79
N GLY A 46 -4.03 6.38 -5.28
CA GLY A 46 -5.33 6.77 -5.83
C GLY A 46 -5.28 7.36 -7.25
N ALA A 47 -4.12 7.36 -7.92
CA ALA A 47 -4.00 7.82 -9.30
C ALA A 47 -4.65 6.90 -10.37
N PRO A 48 -4.62 5.56 -10.24
CA PRO A 48 -5.21 4.68 -11.25
C PRO A 48 -6.73 4.88 -11.37
N ALA A 49 -7.24 4.96 -12.60
CA ALA A 49 -8.68 5.00 -12.85
C ALA A 49 -9.37 3.64 -12.56
N SER A 50 -8.62 2.54 -12.65
CA SER A 50 -9.08 1.19 -12.34
C SER A 50 -7.88 0.29 -12.01
N GLY A 51 -8.14 -0.83 -11.34
CA GLY A 51 -7.10 -1.80 -10.97
C GLY A 51 -6.15 -1.37 -9.85
N GLY A 52 -6.36 -0.17 -9.29
CA GLY A 52 -5.61 0.35 -8.16
C GLY A 52 -5.85 -0.38 -6.85
N LEU A 53 -5.00 -0.07 -5.89
CA LEU A 53 -5.14 -0.57 -4.53
C LEU A 53 -6.47 -0.14 -3.91
N ASP A 54 -7.15 -1.08 -3.25
CA ASP A 54 -8.12 -0.72 -2.20
C ASP A 54 -7.34 -0.38 -0.93
N LEU A 55 -6.71 0.80 -0.97
CA LEU A 55 -5.81 1.25 0.08
C LEU A 55 -6.49 1.28 1.44
N ARG A 56 -7.77 1.67 1.51
CA ARG A 56 -8.52 1.66 2.78
C ARG A 56 -8.59 0.25 3.38
N ARG A 57 -8.97 -0.74 2.59
CA ARG A 57 -9.05 -2.14 3.02
C ARG A 57 -7.68 -2.70 3.42
N ASP A 58 -6.63 -2.34 2.70
CA ASP A 58 -5.28 -2.78 3.02
C ASP A 58 -4.76 -2.17 4.33
N LEU A 59 -5.02 -0.89 4.60
CA LEU A 59 -4.66 -0.26 5.88
C LEU A 59 -5.44 -0.85 7.06
N GLN A 60 -6.73 -1.14 6.88
CA GLN A 60 -7.53 -1.87 7.89
C GLN A 60 -6.93 -3.26 8.15
N THR A 61 -6.45 -3.93 7.10
CA THR A 61 -5.78 -5.22 7.23
C THR A 61 -4.49 -5.08 8.04
N LEU A 62 -3.62 -4.11 7.75
CA LEU A 62 -2.42 -3.84 8.55
C LEU A 62 -2.73 -3.62 10.04
N ARG A 63 -3.75 -2.80 10.34
CA ARG A 63 -4.19 -2.52 11.72
C ARG A 63 -4.71 -3.77 12.41
N SER A 64 -5.48 -4.61 11.72
CA SER A 64 -6.00 -5.87 12.28
C SER A 64 -4.90 -6.86 12.69
N PHE A 65 -3.72 -6.77 12.05
CA PHE A 65 -2.52 -7.54 12.39
C PHE A 65 -1.63 -6.85 13.44
N ARG A 66 -2.06 -5.69 13.97
CA ARG A 66 -1.30 -4.86 14.92
C ARG A 66 0.08 -4.44 14.39
N TYR A 67 0.20 -4.24 13.08
CA TYR A 67 1.42 -3.71 12.50
C TYR A 67 1.65 -2.27 12.98
N ASP A 68 2.78 -2.02 13.64
CA ASP A 68 3.20 -0.74 14.22
C ASP A 68 4.47 -0.17 13.56
N GLY A 69 4.99 -0.85 12.54
CA GLY A 69 6.18 -0.44 11.81
C GLY A 69 5.95 0.76 10.88
N THR A 70 7.03 1.28 10.31
CA THR A 70 6.97 2.41 9.37
C THR A 70 6.35 2.00 8.03
N LEU A 71 5.49 2.87 7.49
CA LEU A 71 5.02 2.82 6.10
C LEU A 71 5.88 3.76 5.25
N ALA A 72 6.53 3.22 4.22
CA ALA A 72 7.39 3.98 3.31
C ALA A 72 6.75 4.14 1.93
N LEU A 73 6.65 5.37 1.43
CA LEU A 73 6.15 5.63 0.09
C LEU A 73 7.24 5.44 -0.97
N GLN A 74 6.92 4.74 -2.05
CA GLN A 74 7.79 4.57 -3.23
C GLN A 74 7.07 5.05 -4.48
N ILE A 75 7.07 6.36 -4.72
CA ILE A 75 6.34 6.99 -5.81
C ILE A 75 7.31 7.43 -6.91
N ALA A 76 7.02 7.06 -8.15
CA ALA A 76 7.78 7.53 -9.31
C ALA A 76 7.42 8.98 -9.68
N GLY A 77 8.38 9.70 -10.26
CA GLY A 77 8.20 11.07 -10.74
C GLY A 77 8.56 12.14 -9.71
N ALA A 78 7.85 13.26 -9.75
CA ALA A 78 8.20 14.45 -8.97
C ALA A 78 7.87 14.30 -7.48
N ARG A 79 8.69 14.91 -6.61
CA ARG A 79 8.53 14.91 -5.15
C ARG A 79 7.12 15.29 -4.67
N ARG A 80 6.45 16.21 -5.37
CA ARG A 80 5.08 16.63 -5.04
C ARG A 80 4.07 15.48 -5.03
N TRP A 81 4.29 14.44 -5.84
CA TRP A 81 3.41 13.28 -5.89
C TRP A 81 3.56 12.38 -4.65
N ALA A 82 4.79 12.21 -4.17
CA ALA A 82 5.05 11.54 -2.90
C ALA A 82 4.46 12.34 -1.72
N GLN A 83 4.52 13.66 -1.76
CA GLN A 83 3.93 14.52 -0.73
C GLN A 83 2.39 14.42 -0.71
N GLY A 84 1.74 14.51 -1.88
CA GLY A 84 0.30 14.31 -1.99
C GLY A 84 -0.13 12.92 -1.52
N SER A 85 0.62 11.88 -1.91
CA SER A 85 0.38 10.50 -1.45
C SER A 85 0.55 10.36 0.06
N ALA A 86 1.49 11.08 0.68
CA ALA A 86 1.68 11.06 2.14
C ALA A 86 0.53 11.71 2.89
N THR A 87 -0.01 12.81 2.37
CA THR A 87 -1.21 13.44 2.93
C THR A 87 -2.40 12.49 2.82
N TYR A 88 -2.65 11.96 1.63
CA TYR A 88 -3.76 11.04 1.40
C TYR A 88 -3.66 9.76 2.25
N LEU A 89 -2.45 9.19 2.38
CA LEU A 89 -2.21 8.03 3.23
C LEU A 89 -2.53 8.31 4.71
N ARG A 90 -2.15 9.50 5.23
CA ARG A 90 -2.47 9.88 6.62
C ARG A 90 -3.96 10.03 6.83
N GLU A 91 -4.66 10.71 5.92
CA GLU A 91 -6.11 10.88 5.99
C GLU A 91 -6.83 9.53 6.06
N LEU A 92 -6.43 8.56 5.22
CA LEU A 92 -6.98 7.22 5.25
C LEU A 92 -6.59 6.43 6.50
N TRP A 93 -5.34 6.58 6.98
CA TRP A 93 -4.87 5.90 8.18
C TRP A 93 -5.61 6.34 9.44
N ASP A 94 -5.90 7.64 9.55
CA ASP A 94 -6.65 8.22 10.66
C ASP A 94 -8.13 7.83 10.58
N ALA A 95 -8.69 7.77 9.37
CA ALA A 95 -10.06 7.29 9.15
C ALA A 95 -10.23 5.77 9.35
N ALA A 96 -9.15 4.98 9.28
CA ALA A 96 -9.19 3.53 9.39
C ALA A 96 -9.33 2.99 10.83
N GLY A 97 -9.30 3.85 11.85
CA GLY A 97 -9.48 3.48 13.27
C GLY A 97 -8.21 2.96 13.92
#